data_AF-A0A9X7PFJ5-F1
#
_entry.id   AF-A0A9X7PFJ5-F1
#
_cell.length_a   1.000
_cell.length_b   1.000
_cell.length_c   1.000
_cell.angle_alpha   90.00
_cell.angle_beta   90.00
_cell.angle_gamma   90.00
#
_symmetry.space_group_name_H-M   'P 1'
#
loop_
_entity.id
_entity.type
_entity.pdbx_description
1 polymer ?
#
loop_
_entity_poly.entity_id
_entity_poly.type
_entity_poly.pdbx_seq_one_letter_code
_entity_poly.pdbx_strand_id
1 'polypeptide(L)'
;MTAANSTPRTARILAGYRPEDGFMAAELNPPPAEYVWHDEHAEQQEQRYGPGAGYHQWLAVDAHDGAVWFGDTDWRTPHEDLSSQLPGPPRRTLGDGTIPAPGVMVHLLGHLTHDEQRGCSWRFFTAGELHTLALRILPAVQRLVDSIHRIGPQDELEWSAEAATAWDDIEQTATHTENPSGELLWPAPRTTPNPKWRIEVATFLSINPDLCDPSWALATDAELDAYADYHPENGYGGVPGRICRATDQEIEDGFTFYGHRAALYAYRATACGDRTPTDARTWLETTQDGRDTWEAAKPPGATLADVPDCVLAALAERFQNAAHDKGLALTGLNAYMHRLRAEERLAVDQQLICEAQEVERLENILKDSRAARNRTVTRILAWSDGRSDEEIARLASMPDAHVTNWRARLTDEQITTTPAP
;
A
#
# COMPACT_ATOMS: atom_id res chain seq x y z
N MET A 1 -0.93 -6.86 -20.79
CA MET A 1 -1.02 -8.32 -20.48
C MET A 1 0.06 -9.04 -21.26
N THR A 2 1.11 -9.55 -20.60
CA THR A 2 1.96 -10.59 -21.20
C THR A 2 1.18 -11.90 -21.20
N ALA A 3 1.33 -12.68 -22.27
CA ALA A 3 0.60 -13.90 -22.54
C ALA A 3 0.50 -14.81 -21.31
N ALA A 4 -0.73 -15.23 -21.02
CA ALA A 4 -1.06 -16.19 -19.98
C ALA A 4 -0.05 -17.35 -19.95
N ASN A 5 0.47 -17.65 -18.76
CA ASN A 5 0.93 -18.99 -18.44
C ASN A 5 -0.31 -19.92 -18.48
N SER A 6 -0.72 -20.27 -19.70
CA SER A 6 -1.88 -21.06 -20.04
C SER A 6 -1.56 -22.55 -19.95
N THR A 7 -1.06 -22.99 -18.80
CA THR A 7 -1.22 -24.39 -18.39
C THR A 7 -2.51 -24.47 -17.57
N PRO A 8 -3.51 -25.27 -18.00
CA PRO A 8 -4.69 -25.52 -17.20
C PRO A 8 -4.26 -25.97 -15.79
N ARG A 9 -4.68 -25.25 -14.76
CA ARG A 9 -4.41 -25.63 -13.37
C ARG A 9 -5.47 -26.63 -12.97
N THR A 10 -5.07 -27.82 -12.55
CA THR A 10 -5.99 -28.87 -12.13
C THR A 10 -5.80 -29.07 -10.63
N ALA A 11 -6.86 -28.81 -9.87
CA ALA A 11 -6.89 -29.08 -8.44
C ALA A 11 -6.54 -30.54 -8.19
N ARG A 12 -5.65 -30.78 -7.22
CA ARG A 12 -5.09 -32.10 -6.96
C ARG A 12 -4.79 -32.28 -5.48
N ILE A 13 -4.92 -33.52 -5.03
CA ILE A 13 -4.45 -33.92 -3.70
C ILE A 13 -2.98 -34.30 -3.84
N LEU A 14 -2.10 -33.67 -3.06
CA LEU A 14 -0.70 -34.04 -3.02
C LEU A 14 -0.51 -35.19 -2.02
N ALA A 15 0.02 -36.33 -2.50
CA ALA A 15 0.38 -37.47 -1.66
C ALA A 15 1.91 -37.60 -1.60
N GLY A 16 2.48 -37.55 -0.39
CA GLY A 16 3.91 -37.76 -0.15
C GLY A 16 4.76 -36.52 -0.48
N TYR A 17 5.30 -35.89 0.57
CA TYR A 17 5.99 -34.62 0.48
C TYR A 17 7.52 -34.76 0.70
N ARG A 18 8.33 -33.89 0.07
CA ARG A 18 9.80 -33.83 0.27
C ARG A 18 10.13 -32.99 1.51
N PRO A 19 11.28 -33.07 2.16
CA PRO A 19 11.51 -32.31 3.40
C PRO A 19 11.67 -30.78 3.27
N GLU A 20 11.38 -30.17 2.11
CA GLU A 20 11.90 -28.84 1.72
C GLU A 20 10.84 -27.70 1.80
N ASP A 21 9.54 -28.03 1.80
CA ASP A 21 8.38 -27.10 1.75
C ASP A 21 7.57 -27.08 3.07
N GLY A 22 8.19 -27.47 4.18
CA GLY A 22 7.84 -26.96 5.50
C GLY A 22 6.49 -27.32 6.15
N PHE A 23 5.57 -28.07 5.50
CA PHE A 23 4.30 -28.47 6.13
C PHE A 23 3.99 -29.96 5.94
N MET A 24 3.59 -30.61 7.04
CA MET A 24 3.33 -32.05 7.07
C MET A 24 1.96 -32.37 6.48
N ALA A 25 1.96 -33.08 5.36
CA ALA A 25 0.80 -33.87 4.94
C ALA A 25 0.78 -35.18 5.76
N ALA A 26 -0.35 -35.43 6.44
CA ALA A 26 -0.72 -36.69 7.09
C ALA A 26 0.09 -37.16 8.33
N GLU A 27 0.40 -36.28 9.28
CA GLU A 27 0.48 -36.71 10.68
C GLU A 27 -0.92 -36.52 11.29
N LEU A 28 -1.54 -37.61 11.76
CA LEU A 28 -2.82 -37.57 12.44
C LEU A 28 -2.68 -38.35 13.74
N ASN A 29 -2.52 -37.63 14.84
CA ASN A 29 -2.43 -38.19 16.18
C ASN A 29 -3.56 -37.60 17.04
N PRO A 30 -4.78 -38.19 17.02
CA PRO A 30 -5.88 -37.68 17.80
C PRO A 30 -5.53 -37.70 19.29
N PRO A 31 -6.01 -36.72 20.09
CA PRO A 31 -5.80 -36.72 21.52
C PRO A 31 -6.40 -37.98 22.16
N PRO A 32 -5.78 -38.52 23.23
CA PRO A 32 -6.36 -39.65 23.94
C PRO A 32 -7.73 -39.27 24.52
N ALA A 33 -8.67 -40.23 24.55
CA ALA A 33 -10.06 -39.98 24.94
C ALA A 33 -10.20 -39.37 26.34
N GLU A 34 -9.31 -39.69 27.27
CA GLU A 34 -9.29 -39.10 28.63
C GLU A 34 -8.98 -37.60 28.67
N TYR A 35 -8.39 -37.02 27.62
CA TYR A 35 -8.11 -35.58 27.51
C TYR A 35 -9.22 -34.82 26.79
N VAL A 36 -10.19 -35.51 26.18
CA VAL A 36 -11.32 -34.93 25.45
C VAL A 36 -12.60 -35.17 26.22
N TRP A 37 -13.05 -34.16 26.97
CA TRP A 37 -14.28 -34.22 27.75
C TRP A 37 -14.92 -32.84 27.84
N HIS A 38 -16.21 -32.83 28.18
CA HIS A 38 -17.02 -31.64 28.38
C HIS A 38 -17.80 -31.79 29.69
N ASP A 39 -17.74 -30.78 30.55
CA ASP A 39 -18.49 -30.71 31.80
C ASP A 39 -19.50 -29.55 31.74
N GLU A 40 -20.76 -29.87 31.45
CA GLU A 40 -21.85 -28.89 31.37
C GLU A 40 -22.12 -28.15 32.70
N HIS A 41 -21.64 -28.69 33.82
CA HIS A 41 -21.86 -28.15 35.15
C HIS A 41 -20.66 -27.39 35.72
N ALA A 42 -19.58 -27.24 34.96
CA ALA A 42 -18.43 -26.46 35.38
C ALA A 42 -18.81 -24.98 35.62
N GLU A 43 -18.50 -24.45 36.80
CA GLU A 43 -18.80 -23.05 37.18
C GLU A 43 -17.95 -22.04 36.40
N GLN A 44 -16.76 -22.44 35.93
CA GLN A 44 -15.84 -21.61 35.17
C GLN A 44 -15.75 -22.10 33.71
N GLN A 45 -15.84 -21.17 32.76
CA GLN A 45 -15.83 -21.47 31.33
C GLN A 45 -14.55 -22.22 30.89
N GLU A 46 -13.41 -21.92 31.52
CA GLU A 46 -12.11 -22.54 31.25
C GLU A 46 -12.02 -24.00 31.73
N GLN A 47 -12.87 -24.40 32.69
CA GLN A 47 -12.92 -25.77 33.22
C GLN A 47 -13.99 -26.62 32.53
N ARG A 48 -14.74 -26.02 31.61
CA ARG A 48 -15.85 -26.68 30.91
C ARG A 48 -15.39 -27.73 29.91
N TYR A 49 -14.14 -27.68 29.48
CA TYR A 49 -13.59 -28.58 28.48
C TYR A 49 -12.23 -29.13 28.93
N GLY A 50 -11.97 -30.40 28.60
CA GLY A 50 -10.64 -31.01 28.75
C GLY A 50 -9.60 -30.39 27.81
N PRO A 51 -8.30 -30.54 28.10
CA PRO A 51 -7.23 -29.91 27.31
C PRO A 51 -7.18 -30.41 25.85
N GLY A 52 -7.67 -31.62 25.57
CA GLY A 52 -7.80 -32.16 24.22
C GLY A 52 -8.84 -31.45 23.36
N ALA A 53 -9.70 -30.60 23.93
CA ALA A 53 -10.67 -29.80 23.19
C ALA A 53 -10.03 -28.67 22.35
N GLY A 54 -8.77 -28.34 22.60
CA GLY A 54 -7.98 -27.41 21.76
C GLY A 54 -7.36 -28.06 20.52
N TYR A 55 -7.54 -29.38 20.32
CA TYR A 55 -7.11 -30.07 19.11
C TYR A 55 -7.97 -29.66 17.91
N HIS A 56 -7.34 -29.42 16.77
CA HIS A 56 -8.02 -29.14 15.52
C HIS A 56 -7.46 -29.98 14.39
N GLN A 57 -8.35 -30.60 13.62
CA GLN A 57 -8.03 -31.05 12.27
C GLN A 57 -8.41 -29.97 11.28
N TRP A 58 -7.65 -29.87 10.19
CA TRP A 58 -7.80 -28.80 9.24
C TRP A 58 -7.64 -29.31 7.81
N LEU A 59 -8.26 -28.58 6.90
CA LEU A 59 -8.09 -28.69 5.47
C LEU A 59 -7.48 -27.38 4.97
N ALA A 60 -6.41 -27.46 4.18
CA ALA A 60 -5.77 -26.31 3.56
C ALA A 60 -5.90 -26.38 2.04
N VAL A 61 -6.15 -25.23 1.42
CA VAL A 61 -6.29 -25.09 -0.03
C VAL A 61 -5.38 -23.98 -0.52
N ASP A 62 -4.55 -24.28 -1.51
CA ASP A 62 -3.79 -23.29 -2.25
C ASP A 62 -4.65 -22.69 -3.36
N ALA A 63 -4.98 -21.41 -3.28
CA ALA A 63 -5.71 -20.73 -4.34
C ALA A 63 -4.86 -20.45 -5.59
N HIS A 64 -3.53 -20.56 -5.53
CA HIS A 64 -2.69 -20.40 -6.71
C HIS A 64 -2.79 -21.58 -7.66
N ASP A 65 -2.70 -22.82 -7.16
CA ASP A 65 -2.62 -24.03 -7.99
C ASP A 65 -3.68 -25.09 -7.72
N GLY A 66 -4.50 -24.92 -6.68
CA GLY A 66 -5.55 -25.85 -6.29
C GLY A 66 -5.06 -27.08 -5.54
N ALA A 67 -3.84 -27.04 -4.98
CA ALA A 67 -3.37 -28.07 -4.07
C ALA A 67 -4.24 -28.11 -2.81
N VAL A 68 -4.62 -29.32 -2.40
CA VAL A 68 -5.38 -29.57 -1.17
C VAL A 68 -4.54 -30.41 -0.22
N TRP A 69 -4.46 -29.97 1.03
CA TRP A 69 -3.83 -30.67 2.13
C TRP A 69 -4.79 -30.83 3.31
N PHE A 70 -4.46 -31.76 4.20
CA PHE A 70 -5.12 -31.90 5.49
C PHE A 70 -4.11 -32.36 6.53
N GLY A 71 -4.37 -32.00 7.78
CA GLY A 71 -3.52 -32.32 8.91
C GLY A 71 -4.21 -32.01 10.24
N ASP A 72 -3.41 -31.99 11.30
CA ASP A 72 -3.84 -31.66 12.64
C ASP A 72 -2.94 -30.63 13.33
N THR A 73 -3.35 -30.17 14.50
CA THR A 73 -2.54 -29.33 15.39
C THR A 73 -2.39 -30.02 16.73
N ASP A 74 -1.21 -29.91 17.36
CA ASP A 74 -0.96 -30.57 18.64
C ASP A 74 -1.81 -29.94 19.75
N TRP A 75 -2.68 -30.75 20.35
CA TRP A 75 -3.58 -30.34 21.44
C TRP A 75 -2.84 -29.90 22.71
N ARG A 76 -1.57 -30.26 22.85
CA ARG A 76 -0.72 -29.87 23.99
C ARG A 76 -0.22 -28.43 23.86
N THR A 77 -0.31 -27.84 22.68
CA THR A 77 0.14 -26.48 22.43
C THR A 77 -0.95 -25.48 22.84
N PRO A 78 -0.61 -24.35 23.48
CA PRO A 78 -1.59 -23.34 23.86
C PRO A 78 -2.41 -22.83 22.66
N HIS A 79 -3.69 -22.57 22.88
CA HIS A 79 -4.63 -22.10 21.85
C HIS A 79 -4.23 -20.74 21.23
N GLU A 80 -3.53 -19.89 21.98
CA GLU A 80 -3.03 -18.60 21.51
C GLU A 80 -2.04 -18.74 20.32
N ASP A 81 -1.42 -19.91 20.16
CA ASP A 81 -0.49 -20.25 19.09
C ASP A 81 -1.14 -20.99 17.91
N LEU A 82 -2.47 -21.02 17.79
CA LEU A 82 -3.11 -21.76 16.69
C LEU A 82 -2.68 -21.21 15.31
N SER A 83 -2.61 -19.89 15.18
CA SER A 83 -2.24 -19.25 13.90
C SER A 83 -0.83 -19.57 13.41
N SER A 84 0.11 -19.86 14.32
CA SER A 84 1.49 -20.22 13.98
C SER A 84 1.65 -21.70 13.59
N GLN A 85 0.65 -22.53 13.86
CA GLN A 85 0.64 -23.96 13.55
C GLN A 85 -0.09 -24.30 12.24
N LEU A 86 -0.90 -23.37 11.72
CA LEU A 86 -1.64 -23.57 10.48
C LEU A 86 -0.78 -23.17 9.26
N PRO A 87 -0.93 -23.86 8.12
CA PRO A 87 -0.22 -23.51 6.89
C PRO A 87 -0.69 -22.19 6.25
N GLY A 88 -1.82 -21.66 6.73
CA GLY A 88 -2.38 -20.39 6.27
C GLY A 88 -3.50 -19.90 7.19
N PRO A 89 -3.96 -18.66 7.01
CA PRO A 89 -5.03 -18.09 7.80
C PRO A 89 -6.36 -18.83 7.56
N PRO A 90 -7.19 -19.00 8.60
CA PRO A 90 -8.56 -19.45 8.44
C PRO A 90 -9.38 -18.49 7.56
N ARG A 91 -10.30 -19.00 6.73
CA ARG A 91 -11.17 -18.13 5.90
C ARG A 91 -11.88 -17.05 6.71
N ARG A 92 -12.37 -17.39 7.90
CA ARG A 92 -13.08 -16.44 8.79
C ARG A 92 -12.22 -15.26 9.25
N THR A 93 -10.90 -15.40 9.25
CA THR A 93 -9.96 -14.32 9.58
C THR A 93 -9.58 -13.50 8.36
N LEU A 94 -9.90 -14.01 7.16
CA LEU A 94 -9.75 -13.29 5.91
C LEU A 94 -11.00 -12.45 5.67
N GLY A 95 -10.81 -11.17 5.39
CA GLY A 95 -11.86 -10.35 4.80
C GLY A 95 -12.10 -10.74 3.33
N ASP A 96 -12.96 -9.98 2.66
CA ASP A 96 -13.29 -10.16 1.24
C ASP A 96 -12.33 -9.44 0.27
N GLY A 97 -11.14 -9.04 0.76
CA GLY A 97 -10.11 -8.33 0.00
C GLY A 97 -9.02 -9.23 -0.59
N THR A 98 -7.76 -8.79 -0.50
CA THR A 98 -6.62 -9.59 -0.98
C THR A 98 -6.31 -10.77 -0.07
N ILE A 99 -5.90 -11.88 -0.66
CA ILE A 99 -5.43 -13.06 0.06
C ILE A 99 -3.92 -12.92 0.29
N PRO A 100 -3.45 -12.99 1.55
CA PRO A 100 -2.03 -12.83 1.84
C PRO A 100 -1.22 -13.98 1.25
N ALA A 101 0.01 -13.68 0.83
CA ALA A 101 0.97 -14.70 0.44
C ALA A 101 1.17 -15.71 1.60
N PRO A 102 1.24 -17.02 1.32
CA PRO A 102 1.40 -17.65 0.00
C PRO A 102 0.10 -17.93 -0.79
N GLY A 103 -1.09 -17.49 -0.32
CA GLY A 103 -2.37 -17.83 -0.96
C GLY A 103 -3.00 -19.13 -0.46
N VAL A 104 -2.46 -19.68 0.64
CA VAL A 104 -3.00 -20.87 1.30
C VAL A 104 -4.03 -20.46 2.33
N MET A 105 -5.21 -21.07 2.26
CA MET A 105 -6.33 -20.82 3.18
C MET A 105 -6.70 -22.08 3.92
N VAL A 106 -7.14 -21.92 5.17
CA VAL A 106 -7.48 -23.04 6.04
C VAL A 106 -8.97 -23.04 6.39
N HIS A 107 -9.55 -24.24 6.36
CA HIS A 107 -10.83 -24.55 6.98
C HIS A 107 -10.60 -25.50 8.16
N LEU A 108 -10.99 -25.05 9.36
CA LEU A 108 -10.93 -25.89 10.57
C LEU A 108 -12.14 -26.81 10.59
N LEU A 109 -11.91 -28.10 10.77
CA LEU A 109 -12.97 -29.10 10.79
C LEU A 109 -13.63 -29.14 12.16
N GLY A 110 -14.96 -29.10 12.19
CA GLY A 110 -15.72 -29.27 13.42
C GLY A 110 -15.65 -30.72 13.91
N HIS A 111 -15.31 -30.90 15.19
CA HIS A 111 -15.29 -32.22 15.86
C HIS A 111 -16.57 -32.54 16.62
N LEU A 112 -17.33 -31.50 16.98
CA LEU A 112 -18.53 -31.63 17.78
C LEU A 112 -19.75 -31.77 16.87
N THR A 113 -20.52 -32.84 17.05
CA THR A 113 -21.88 -32.95 16.50
C THR A 113 -22.90 -33.10 17.62
N HIS A 114 -24.13 -32.73 17.31
CA HIS A 114 -25.26 -32.88 18.20
C HIS A 114 -26.18 -33.93 17.60
N ASP A 115 -26.52 -34.96 18.38
CA ASP A 115 -27.56 -35.90 17.98
C ASP A 115 -28.97 -35.28 18.11
N GLU A 116 -29.99 -35.99 17.63
CA GLU A 116 -31.39 -35.54 17.69
C GLU A 116 -31.92 -35.32 19.13
N GLN A 117 -31.24 -35.89 20.13
CA GLN A 117 -31.55 -35.76 21.57
C GLN A 117 -30.70 -34.68 22.26
N ARG A 118 -29.90 -33.90 21.50
CA ARG A 118 -28.89 -32.93 22.00
C ARG A 118 -27.72 -33.56 22.74
N GLY A 119 -27.47 -34.86 22.58
CA GLY A 119 -26.22 -35.50 22.98
C GLY A 119 -25.07 -34.95 22.15
N CYS A 120 -24.00 -34.53 22.82
CA CYS A 120 -22.76 -34.06 22.20
C CYS A 120 -21.85 -35.26 21.91
N SER A 121 -21.47 -35.47 20.65
CA SER A 121 -20.41 -36.41 20.28
C SER A 121 -19.20 -35.66 19.72
N TRP A 122 -18.00 -36.10 20.11
CA TRP A 122 -16.73 -35.62 19.56
C TRP A 122 -16.14 -36.67 18.63
N ARG A 123 -15.79 -36.27 17.41
CA ARG A 123 -15.21 -37.15 16.40
C ARG A 123 -13.95 -36.55 15.78
N PHE A 124 -12.89 -37.35 15.77
CA PHE A 124 -11.71 -37.13 14.94
C PHE A 124 -11.79 -37.98 13.68
N PHE A 125 -11.45 -37.38 12.55
CA PHE A 125 -11.45 -38.03 11.26
C PHE A 125 -10.14 -38.78 11.03
N THR A 126 -10.24 -39.97 10.46
CA THR A 126 -9.10 -40.74 9.97
C THR A 126 -8.53 -40.13 8.69
N ALA A 127 -7.29 -40.48 8.33
CA ALA A 127 -6.68 -40.06 7.07
C ALA A 127 -7.51 -40.47 5.84
N GLY A 128 -8.17 -41.64 5.89
CA GLY A 128 -9.04 -42.11 4.81
C GLY A 128 -10.31 -41.28 4.67
N GLU A 129 -10.92 -40.87 5.79
CA GLU A 129 -12.09 -39.99 5.79
C GLU A 129 -11.75 -38.58 5.29
N LEU A 130 -10.60 -38.03 5.70
CA LEU A 130 -10.10 -36.74 5.21
C LEU A 130 -9.70 -36.78 3.73
N HIS A 131 -9.09 -37.87 3.27
CA HIS A 131 -8.82 -38.06 1.84
C HIS A 131 -10.12 -38.13 1.02
N THR A 132 -11.15 -38.80 1.55
CA THR A 132 -12.48 -38.85 0.92
C THR A 132 -13.13 -37.47 0.84
N LEU A 133 -13.01 -36.68 1.91
CA LEU A 133 -13.46 -35.27 1.92
C LEU A 133 -12.69 -34.46 0.87
N ALA A 134 -11.35 -34.57 0.83
CA ALA A 134 -10.51 -33.87 -0.12
C ALA A 134 -10.94 -34.17 -1.58
N LEU A 135 -11.20 -35.44 -1.92
CA LEU A 135 -11.71 -35.83 -3.24
C LEU A 135 -13.07 -35.19 -3.57
N ARG A 136 -13.95 -35.07 -2.57
CA ARG A 136 -15.28 -34.49 -2.74
C ARG A 136 -15.26 -32.99 -3.00
N ILE A 137 -14.33 -32.26 -2.39
CA ILE A 137 -14.25 -30.79 -2.54
C ILE A 137 -13.48 -30.36 -3.79
N LEU A 138 -12.74 -31.24 -4.46
CA LEU A 138 -11.94 -30.90 -5.65
C LEU A 138 -12.70 -30.08 -6.72
N PRO A 139 -13.98 -30.37 -7.05
CA PRO A 139 -14.71 -29.54 -8.00
C PRO A 139 -14.93 -28.10 -7.53
N ALA A 140 -15.17 -27.88 -6.24
CA ALA A 140 -15.32 -26.55 -5.66
C ALA A 140 -13.96 -25.84 -5.55
N VAL A 141 -12.89 -26.57 -5.24
CA VAL A 141 -11.51 -26.04 -5.28
C VAL A 141 -11.12 -25.63 -6.70
N GLN A 142 -11.46 -26.42 -7.71
CA GLN A 142 -11.22 -26.05 -9.10
C GLN A 142 -11.96 -24.75 -9.46
N ARG A 143 -13.24 -24.65 -9.08
CA ARG A 143 -14.05 -23.44 -9.27
C ARG A 143 -13.44 -22.21 -8.57
N LEU A 144 -12.94 -22.38 -7.35
CA LEU A 144 -12.21 -21.35 -6.60
C LEU A 144 -10.98 -20.84 -7.39
N VAL A 145 -10.11 -21.76 -7.81
CA VAL A 145 -8.86 -21.44 -8.54
C VAL A 145 -9.14 -20.79 -9.90
N ASP A 146 -10.19 -21.24 -10.60
CA ASP A 146 -10.57 -20.70 -11.90
C ASP A 146 -11.19 -19.30 -11.81
N SER A 147 -11.73 -18.93 -10.65
CA SER A 147 -12.49 -17.70 -10.46
C SER A 147 -11.78 -16.65 -9.62
N ILE A 148 -10.73 -17.00 -8.88
CA ILE A 148 -9.98 -16.04 -8.07
C ILE A 148 -9.26 -15.02 -8.97
N HIS A 149 -9.27 -13.75 -8.57
CA HIS A 149 -8.60 -12.71 -9.32
C HIS A 149 -7.10 -12.71 -9.07
N ARG A 150 -6.36 -12.33 -10.10
CA ARG A 150 -4.92 -12.18 -10.11
C ARG A 150 -4.60 -10.74 -10.47
N ILE A 151 -4.02 -10.02 -9.52
CA ILE A 151 -3.87 -8.57 -9.59
C ILE A 151 -2.38 -8.18 -9.55
N GLY A 152 -2.08 -7.04 -10.17
CA GLY A 152 -0.74 -6.48 -10.15
C GLY A 152 0.33 -7.31 -10.86
N PRO A 153 1.58 -6.80 -10.86
CA PRO A 153 2.72 -7.47 -11.46
C PRO A 153 3.21 -8.69 -10.66
N GLN A 154 2.86 -8.78 -9.37
CA GLN A 154 3.24 -9.87 -8.48
C GLN A 154 2.22 -11.02 -8.46
N ASP A 155 1.16 -10.95 -9.28
CA ASP A 155 0.13 -11.99 -9.37
C ASP A 155 -0.54 -12.26 -8.02
N GLU A 156 -0.73 -11.19 -7.23
CA GLU A 156 -1.40 -11.25 -5.94
C GLU A 156 -2.84 -11.73 -6.12
N LEU A 157 -3.37 -12.43 -5.11
CA LEU A 157 -4.69 -13.02 -5.18
C LEU A 157 -5.74 -12.12 -4.54
N GLU A 158 -6.87 -11.94 -5.19
CA GLU A 158 -8.02 -11.20 -4.66
C GLU A 158 -9.31 -12.03 -4.84
N TRP A 159 -10.18 -11.99 -3.84
CA TRP A 159 -11.46 -12.67 -3.92
C TRP A 159 -12.32 -12.11 -5.06
N SER A 160 -12.90 -13.01 -5.86
CA SER A 160 -14.07 -12.73 -6.67
C SER A 160 -15.34 -13.21 -5.96
N ALA A 161 -16.50 -12.74 -6.41
CA ALA A 161 -17.79 -13.19 -5.87
C ALA A 161 -17.96 -14.71 -6.05
N GLU A 162 -17.51 -15.24 -7.19
CA GLU A 162 -17.58 -16.66 -7.52
C GLU A 162 -16.60 -17.49 -6.67
N ALA A 163 -15.38 -16.98 -6.43
CA ALA A 163 -14.39 -17.63 -5.56
C ALA A 163 -14.90 -17.72 -4.12
N ALA A 164 -15.53 -16.66 -3.61
CA ALA A 164 -16.14 -16.67 -2.28
C ALA A 164 -17.27 -17.71 -2.19
N THR A 165 -18.12 -17.83 -3.22
CA THR A 165 -19.17 -18.86 -3.27
C THR A 165 -18.61 -20.27 -3.39
N ALA A 166 -17.56 -20.47 -4.17
CA ALA A 166 -16.86 -21.75 -4.26
C ALA A 166 -16.27 -22.16 -2.89
N TRP A 167 -15.76 -21.19 -2.13
CA TRP A 167 -15.29 -21.46 -0.76
C TRP A 167 -16.43 -21.87 0.17
N ASP A 168 -17.58 -21.19 0.15
CA ASP A 168 -18.74 -21.60 0.95
C ASP A 168 -19.19 -23.04 0.63
N ASP A 169 -19.13 -23.45 -0.65
CA ASP A 169 -19.42 -24.82 -1.07
C ASP A 169 -18.39 -25.82 -0.47
N ILE A 170 -17.12 -25.44 -0.32
CA ILE A 170 -16.08 -26.23 0.36
C ILE A 170 -16.44 -26.39 1.85
N GLU A 171 -16.72 -25.29 2.55
CA GLU A 171 -17.05 -25.32 3.99
C GLU A 171 -18.33 -26.12 4.26
N GLN A 172 -19.34 -25.94 3.42
CA GLN A 172 -20.59 -26.68 3.52
C GLN A 172 -20.38 -28.18 3.30
N THR A 173 -19.50 -28.56 2.37
CA THR A 173 -19.15 -29.97 2.11
C THR A 173 -18.32 -30.57 3.25
N ALA A 174 -17.52 -29.75 3.94
CA ALA A 174 -16.76 -30.13 5.12
C ALA A 174 -17.58 -30.13 6.44
N THR A 175 -18.87 -29.80 6.38
CA THR A 175 -19.77 -29.89 7.55
C THR A 175 -20.36 -31.29 7.65
N HIS A 176 -19.73 -32.16 8.45
CA HIS A 176 -20.19 -33.53 8.61
C HIS A 176 -21.48 -33.68 9.41
N THR A 177 -22.14 -34.82 9.19
CA THR A 177 -23.23 -35.34 10.02
C THR A 177 -22.98 -36.84 10.27
N GLU A 178 -23.62 -37.41 11.29
CA GLU A 178 -23.61 -38.85 11.53
C GLU A 178 -25.00 -39.44 11.27
N ASN A 179 -25.05 -40.60 10.62
CA ASN A 179 -26.32 -41.32 10.47
C ASN A 179 -26.68 -42.09 11.76
N PRO A 180 -27.89 -42.68 11.88
CA PRO A 180 -28.28 -43.44 13.08
C PRO A 180 -27.38 -44.64 13.43
N SER A 181 -26.52 -45.09 12.51
CA SER A 181 -25.50 -46.12 12.76
C SER A 181 -24.14 -45.57 13.18
N GLY A 182 -23.98 -44.25 13.33
CA GLY A 182 -22.71 -43.58 13.66
C GLY A 182 -21.72 -43.51 12.49
N GLU A 183 -22.19 -43.75 11.27
CA GLU A 183 -21.38 -43.61 10.06
C GLU A 183 -21.30 -42.14 9.64
N LEU A 184 -20.09 -41.73 9.28
CA LEU A 184 -19.78 -40.39 8.82
C LEU A 184 -20.43 -40.10 7.47
N LEU A 185 -21.27 -39.07 7.43
CA LEU A 185 -21.87 -38.56 6.21
C LEU A 185 -21.36 -37.15 5.90
N TRP A 186 -20.64 -37.05 4.80
CA TRP A 186 -20.34 -35.78 4.17
C TRP A 186 -21.51 -35.34 3.28
N PRO A 187 -21.96 -34.08 3.35
CA PRO A 187 -22.91 -33.53 2.41
C PRO A 187 -22.48 -33.78 0.96
N ALA A 188 -23.48 -33.89 0.08
CA ALA A 188 -23.21 -33.93 -1.35
C ALA A 188 -22.56 -32.60 -1.78
N PRO A 189 -21.50 -32.64 -2.61
CA PRO A 189 -20.90 -31.43 -3.16
C PRO A 189 -21.97 -30.57 -3.84
N ARG A 190 -21.95 -29.28 -3.55
CA ARG A 190 -22.83 -28.29 -4.16
C ARG A 190 -22.07 -27.48 -5.19
N THR A 191 -22.81 -27.01 -6.18
CA THR A 191 -22.36 -25.96 -7.11
C THR A 191 -23.36 -24.82 -6.99
N THR A 192 -23.26 -24.10 -5.88
CA THR A 192 -24.22 -23.05 -5.56
C THR A 192 -24.03 -21.90 -6.55
N PRO A 193 -25.07 -21.45 -7.29
CA PRO A 193 -24.95 -20.28 -8.14
C PRO A 193 -24.53 -19.05 -7.31
N ASN A 194 -23.74 -18.15 -7.89
CA ASN A 194 -23.35 -16.91 -7.23
C ASN A 194 -24.62 -16.14 -6.78
N PRO A 195 -24.81 -15.90 -5.47
CA PRO A 195 -25.99 -15.20 -5.00
C PRO A 195 -25.99 -13.75 -5.48
N LYS A 196 -27.18 -13.22 -5.78
CA LYS A 196 -27.34 -11.86 -6.33
C LYS A 196 -26.81 -10.75 -5.43
N TRP A 197 -26.62 -11.00 -4.13
CA TRP A 197 -26.08 -10.03 -3.19
C TRP A 197 -24.54 -9.95 -3.19
N ARG A 198 -23.85 -10.91 -3.82
CA ARG A 198 -22.41 -10.83 -4.07
C ARG A 198 -22.15 -10.23 -5.45
N ILE A 199 -21.59 -9.02 -5.47
CA ILE A 199 -21.43 -8.22 -6.67
C ILE A 199 -19.96 -8.22 -7.10
N GLU A 200 -19.72 -8.55 -8.36
CA GLU A 200 -18.41 -8.36 -8.97
C GLU A 200 -18.25 -6.90 -9.39
N VAL A 201 -17.20 -6.22 -8.90
CA VAL A 201 -16.99 -4.78 -9.15
C VAL A 201 -16.88 -4.48 -10.63
N ALA A 202 -16.15 -5.31 -11.38
CA ALA A 202 -16.02 -5.13 -12.82
C ALA A 202 -17.39 -5.14 -13.53
N THR A 203 -18.30 -6.00 -13.10
CA THR A 203 -19.67 -6.06 -13.64
C THR A 203 -20.45 -4.80 -13.27
N PHE A 204 -20.37 -4.38 -12.01
CA PHE A 204 -21.03 -3.16 -11.54
C PHE A 204 -20.57 -1.91 -12.30
N LEU A 205 -19.26 -1.73 -12.49
CA LEU A 205 -18.68 -0.61 -13.24
C LEU A 205 -19.03 -0.65 -14.72
N SER A 206 -19.12 -1.85 -15.33
CA SER A 206 -19.51 -1.97 -16.75
C SER A 206 -20.93 -1.47 -17.04
N ILE A 207 -21.82 -1.56 -16.04
CA ILE A 207 -23.21 -1.06 -16.12
C ILE A 207 -23.27 0.43 -15.78
N ASN A 208 -22.28 0.95 -15.05
CA ASN A 208 -22.20 2.34 -14.58
C ASN A 208 -20.87 2.99 -15.01
N PRO A 209 -20.61 3.14 -16.33
CA PRO A 209 -19.31 3.63 -16.82
C PRO A 209 -18.97 5.05 -16.35
N ASP A 210 -19.98 5.87 -16.04
CA ASP A 210 -19.81 7.23 -15.52
C ASP A 210 -19.14 7.27 -14.13
N LEU A 211 -19.07 6.14 -13.43
CA LEU A 211 -18.34 6.00 -12.17
C LEU A 211 -16.84 5.74 -12.36
N CYS A 212 -16.40 5.42 -13.58
CA CYS A 212 -15.00 5.16 -13.85
C CYS A 212 -14.23 6.47 -13.98
N ASP A 213 -13.27 6.71 -13.09
CA ASP A 213 -12.41 7.89 -13.19
C ASP A 213 -11.35 7.68 -14.29
N PRO A 214 -11.25 8.56 -15.30
CA PRO A 214 -10.24 8.45 -16.34
C PRO A 214 -8.79 8.44 -15.81
N SER A 215 -8.54 8.99 -14.63
CA SER A 215 -7.21 8.99 -14.00
C SER A 215 -6.67 7.58 -13.71
N TRP A 216 -7.55 6.59 -13.50
CA TRP A 216 -7.15 5.19 -13.29
C TRP A 216 -6.37 4.62 -14.48
N ALA A 217 -6.59 5.13 -15.69
CA ALA A 217 -5.92 4.67 -16.91
C ALA A 217 -4.40 4.87 -16.90
N LEU A 218 -3.89 5.83 -16.13
CA LEU A 218 -2.46 6.14 -16.02
C LEU A 218 -2.00 6.20 -14.56
N ALA A 219 -2.81 5.69 -13.63
CA ALA A 219 -2.43 5.56 -12.23
C ALA A 219 -1.33 4.48 -12.06
N THR A 220 -0.44 4.72 -11.11
CA THR A 220 0.55 3.75 -10.63
C THR A 220 -0.14 2.60 -9.88
N ASP A 221 0.56 1.48 -9.71
CA ASP A 221 0.05 0.33 -8.94
C ASP A 221 -0.34 0.75 -7.52
N ALA A 222 0.51 1.53 -6.85
CA ALA A 222 0.24 2.04 -5.50
C ALA A 222 -0.98 2.98 -5.45
N GLU A 223 -1.21 3.80 -6.49
CA GLU A 223 -2.40 4.65 -6.56
C GLU A 223 -3.68 3.81 -6.76
N LEU A 224 -3.63 2.79 -7.63
CA LEU A 224 -4.77 1.88 -7.82
C LEU A 224 -5.09 1.11 -6.54
N ASP A 225 -4.07 0.61 -5.83
CA ASP A 225 -4.27 -0.08 -4.56
C ASP A 225 -4.86 0.87 -3.51
N ALA A 226 -4.38 2.12 -3.44
CA ALA A 226 -4.95 3.14 -2.56
C ALA A 226 -6.40 3.50 -2.92
N TYR A 227 -6.76 3.52 -4.21
CA TYR A 227 -8.15 3.71 -4.62
C TYR A 227 -9.03 2.54 -4.21
N ALA A 228 -8.56 1.29 -4.37
CA ALA A 228 -9.30 0.12 -3.94
C ALA A 228 -9.55 0.09 -2.42
N ASP A 229 -8.55 0.51 -1.64
CA ASP A 229 -8.62 0.52 -0.17
C ASP A 229 -9.38 1.75 0.39
N TYR A 230 -9.70 2.74 -0.44
CA TYR A 230 -10.37 3.97 -0.01
C TYR A 230 -11.87 3.76 0.23
N HIS A 231 -12.31 3.89 1.48
CA HIS A 231 -13.72 3.74 1.88
C HIS A 231 -14.37 5.10 2.22
N PRO A 232 -14.98 5.80 1.25
CA PRO A 232 -15.66 7.07 1.52
C PRO A 232 -16.92 6.89 2.38
N GLU A 233 -17.22 7.87 3.24
CA GLU A 233 -18.37 7.86 4.18
C GLU A 233 -19.72 7.60 3.49
N ASN A 234 -19.86 8.14 2.28
CA ASN A 234 -20.88 7.71 1.34
C ASN A 234 -20.08 7.12 0.19
N GLY A 235 -20.04 5.80 0.01
CA GLY A 235 -19.40 5.15 -1.14
C GLY A 235 -18.88 3.75 -0.97
N TYR A 236 -18.31 3.30 -2.08
CA TYR A 236 -17.70 2.02 -2.28
C TYR A 236 -16.23 2.23 -2.70
N GLY A 237 -15.35 1.27 -2.44
CA GLY A 237 -13.91 1.37 -2.72
C GLY A 237 -13.60 2.02 -4.07
N GLY A 238 -12.97 3.20 -4.04
CA GLY A 238 -12.60 3.97 -5.23
C GLY A 238 -13.71 4.77 -5.93
N VAL A 239 -14.99 4.63 -5.53
CA VAL A 239 -16.15 5.34 -6.10
C VAL A 239 -17.01 5.99 -5.00
N PRO A 240 -17.16 7.33 -4.96
CA PRO A 240 -17.99 7.99 -3.93
C PRO A 240 -19.49 7.65 -4.07
N GLY A 241 -20.12 7.26 -2.97
CA GLY A 241 -21.57 7.18 -2.69
C GLY A 241 -22.17 5.80 -2.31
N ARG A 242 -22.86 5.66 -1.15
CA ARG A 242 -23.89 4.59 -0.95
C ARG A 242 -25.02 4.74 -1.97
N ILE A 243 -25.00 5.85 -2.70
CA ILE A 243 -25.84 6.21 -3.81
C ILE A 243 -24.91 6.35 -5.00
N CYS A 244 -25.15 5.60 -6.08
CA CYS A 244 -24.54 5.91 -7.37
C CYS A 244 -25.10 7.27 -7.82
N ARG A 245 -24.37 8.37 -7.56
CA ARG A 245 -24.86 9.73 -7.88
C ARG A 245 -25.09 9.96 -9.38
N ALA A 246 -24.48 9.17 -10.25
CA ALA A 246 -24.72 9.23 -11.69
C ALA A 246 -26.11 8.67 -12.06
N THR A 247 -26.63 7.72 -11.30
CA THR A 247 -27.93 7.06 -11.57
C THR A 247 -28.99 7.29 -10.49
N ASP A 248 -28.65 8.02 -9.42
CA ASP A 248 -29.47 8.24 -8.22
C ASP A 248 -30.00 6.94 -7.58
N GLN A 249 -29.28 5.83 -7.77
CA GLN A 249 -29.63 4.52 -7.21
C GLN A 249 -28.92 4.27 -5.87
N GLU A 250 -29.68 3.92 -4.84
CA GLU A 250 -29.16 3.43 -3.57
C GLU A 250 -28.56 2.02 -3.74
N ILE A 251 -27.32 1.85 -3.26
CA ILE A 251 -26.73 0.54 -3.00
C ILE A 251 -27.33 0.08 -1.68
N GLU A 252 -28.31 -0.84 -1.73
CA GLU A 252 -29.03 -1.28 -0.53
C GLU A 252 -28.06 -1.91 0.50
N ASP A 253 -28.40 -1.79 1.78
CA ASP A 253 -27.70 -2.55 2.83
C ASP A 253 -27.88 -4.05 2.57
N GLY A 254 -26.78 -4.81 2.51
CA GLY A 254 -26.78 -6.27 2.32
C GLY A 254 -26.03 -6.79 1.09
N PHE A 255 -25.47 -5.91 0.25
CA PHE A 255 -24.57 -6.31 -0.82
C PHE A 255 -23.11 -6.40 -0.34
N THR A 256 -22.39 -7.42 -0.81
CA THR A 256 -20.94 -7.57 -0.64
C THR A 256 -20.29 -7.50 -2.01
N PHE A 257 -19.27 -6.66 -2.17
CA PHE A 257 -18.60 -6.50 -3.44
C PHE A 257 -17.18 -7.09 -3.41
N TYR A 258 -16.78 -7.63 -4.56
CA TYR A 258 -15.54 -8.39 -4.74
C TYR A 258 -14.76 -7.92 -5.97
N GLY A 259 -13.43 -8.06 -5.94
CA GLY A 259 -12.56 -7.72 -7.08
C GLY A 259 -12.32 -6.23 -7.28
N HIS A 260 -12.12 -5.45 -6.21
CA HIS A 260 -11.91 -4.00 -6.30
C HIS A 260 -10.64 -3.69 -7.09
N ARG A 261 -9.52 -4.27 -6.66
CA ARG A 261 -8.22 -4.04 -7.32
C ARG A 261 -8.28 -4.65 -8.71
N ALA A 262 -8.80 -5.86 -8.86
CA ALA A 262 -8.98 -6.52 -10.14
C ALA A 262 -9.70 -5.64 -11.17
N ALA A 263 -10.80 -4.99 -10.78
CA ALA A 263 -11.54 -4.09 -11.65
C ALA A 263 -10.71 -2.85 -12.07
N LEU A 264 -9.97 -2.24 -11.14
CA LEU A 264 -9.12 -1.09 -11.42
C LEU A 264 -7.94 -1.45 -12.35
N TYR A 265 -7.27 -2.58 -12.09
CA TYR A 265 -6.19 -3.08 -12.95
C TYR A 265 -6.73 -3.46 -14.34
N ALA A 266 -7.92 -4.07 -14.43
CA ALA A 266 -8.56 -4.39 -15.70
C ALA A 266 -8.97 -3.14 -16.48
N TYR A 267 -9.46 -2.10 -15.79
CA TYR A 267 -9.77 -0.81 -16.41
C TYR A 267 -8.51 -0.19 -17.01
N ARG A 268 -7.42 -0.12 -16.24
CA ARG A 268 -6.13 0.38 -16.73
C ARG A 268 -5.62 -0.44 -17.90
N ALA A 269 -5.65 -1.76 -17.81
CA ALA A 269 -5.23 -2.64 -18.90
C ALA A 269 -6.04 -2.38 -20.19
N THR A 270 -7.36 -2.21 -20.07
CA THR A 270 -8.23 -1.87 -21.21
C THR A 270 -7.88 -0.51 -21.81
N ALA A 271 -7.65 0.50 -20.97
CA ALA A 271 -7.26 1.84 -21.41
C ALA A 271 -5.86 1.88 -22.06
N CYS A 272 -4.92 1.06 -21.55
CA CYS A 272 -3.59 0.90 -22.14
C CYS A 272 -3.63 0.14 -23.48
N GLY A 273 -4.58 -0.78 -23.67
CA GLY A 273 -4.63 -1.64 -24.86
C GLY A 273 -3.39 -2.54 -24.94
N ASP A 274 -2.71 -2.53 -26.10
CA ASP A 274 -1.49 -3.31 -26.31
C ASP A 274 -0.25 -2.72 -25.62
N ARG A 275 -0.39 -1.54 -25.00
CA ARG A 275 0.73 -0.85 -24.35
C ARG A 275 1.00 -1.42 -22.98
N THR A 276 2.28 -1.50 -22.62
CA THR A 276 2.70 -1.95 -21.29
C THR A 276 2.67 -0.76 -20.32
N PRO A 277 1.90 -0.82 -19.22
CA PRO A 277 1.99 0.18 -18.15
C PRO A 277 3.41 0.20 -17.58
N THR A 278 4.01 1.37 -17.45
CA THR A 278 5.40 1.52 -16.98
C THR A 278 5.52 2.76 -16.11
N ASP A 279 6.12 2.62 -14.93
CA ASP A 279 6.34 3.77 -14.03
C ASP A 279 7.16 4.86 -14.73
N ALA A 280 6.59 6.08 -14.77
CA ALA A 280 7.16 7.20 -15.50
C ALA A 280 8.56 7.56 -15.01
N ARG A 281 8.76 7.55 -13.68
CA ARG A 281 10.06 7.85 -13.07
C ARG A 281 11.10 6.84 -13.53
N THR A 282 10.80 5.55 -13.41
CA THR A 282 11.69 4.46 -13.80
C THR A 282 12.08 4.61 -15.27
N TRP A 283 11.12 4.84 -16.16
CA TRP A 283 11.41 4.98 -17.58
C TRP A 283 12.30 6.19 -17.89
N LEU A 284 11.94 7.37 -17.38
CA LEU A 284 12.65 8.63 -17.65
C LEU A 284 14.07 8.65 -17.06
N GLU A 285 14.26 8.09 -15.85
CA GLU A 285 15.55 8.15 -15.15
C GLU A 285 16.53 7.04 -15.56
N THR A 286 16.02 5.84 -15.88
CA THR A 286 16.88 4.64 -16.03
C THR A 286 17.11 4.21 -17.46
N THR A 287 16.22 4.56 -18.40
CA THR A 287 16.35 4.12 -19.79
C THR A 287 17.05 5.17 -20.65
N GLN A 288 17.79 4.72 -21.67
CA GLN A 288 18.42 5.65 -22.62
C GLN A 288 17.37 6.44 -23.41
N ASP A 289 16.32 5.75 -23.89
CA ASP A 289 15.21 6.39 -24.61
C ASP A 289 14.51 7.47 -23.75
N GLY A 290 14.28 7.18 -22.47
CA GLY A 290 13.68 8.14 -21.53
C GLY A 290 14.55 9.37 -21.32
N ARG A 291 15.87 9.18 -21.14
CA ARG A 291 16.85 10.27 -21.01
C ARG A 291 16.96 11.11 -22.28
N ASP A 292 17.04 10.47 -23.45
CA ASP A 292 17.12 11.17 -24.74
C ASP A 292 15.84 11.99 -25.00
N THR A 293 14.68 11.42 -24.65
CA THR A 293 13.39 12.14 -24.72
C THR A 293 13.37 13.32 -23.75
N TRP A 294 13.90 13.15 -22.54
CA TRP A 294 14.00 14.21 -21.54
C TRP A 294 14.86 15.39 -22.03
N GLU A 295 16.05 15.10 -22.52
CA GLU A 295 16.98 16.09 -23.07
C GLU A 295 16.41 16.80 -24.31
N ALA A 296 15.68 16.07 -25.18
CA ALA A 296 15.04 16.66 -26.35
C ALA A 296 13.81 17.52 -26.00
N ALA A 297 13.11 17.20 -24.90
CA ALA A 297 11.87 17.88 -24.50
C ALA A 297 12.11 19.15 -23.69
N LYS A 298 13.16 19.20 -22.85
CA LYS A 298 13.49 20.39 -22.06
C LYS A 298 14.02 21.51 -22.99
N PRO A 299 13.42 22.72 -22.98
CA PRO A 299 14.01 23.86 -23.67
C PRO A 299 15.43 24.11 -23.13
N PRO A 300 16.42 24.41 -23.99
CA PRO A 300 17.78 24.71 -23.53
C PRO A 300 17.78 25.83 -22.49
N GLY A 301 18.24 25.53 -21.28
CA GLY A 301 18.33 26.49 -20.17
C GLY A 301 17.03 26.74 -19.38
N ALA A 302 15.93 26.03 -19.67
CA ALA A 302 14.71 26.13 -18.88
C ALA A 302 14.71 25.12 -17.72
N THR A 303 14.55 25.62 -16.49
CA THR A 303 14.26 24.79 -15.31
C THR A 303 12.76 24.50 -15.25
N LEU A 304 12.36 23.37 -14.68
CA LEU A 304 10.95 23.11 -14.39
C LEU A 304 10.40 24.05 -13.31
N ALA A 305 11.26 24.58 -12.43
CA ALA A 305 10.83 25.56 -11.42
C ALA A 305 10.09 26.75 -12.05
N ASP A 306 10.56 27.21 -13.22
CA ASP A 306 10.11 28.41 -13.90
C ASP A 306 8.90 28.19 -14.81
N VAL A 307 8.51 26.93 -15.09
CA VAL A 307 7.43 26.66 -16.05
C VAL A 307 6.02 26.68 -15.42
N PRO A 308 5.02 27.28 -16.12
CA PRO A 308 3.63 27.22 -15.70
C PRO A 308 3.02 25.82 -15.90
N ASP A 309 1.89 25.56 -15.25
CA ASP A 309 1.20 24.25 -15.30
C ASP A 309 0.86 23.80 -16.73
N CYS A 310 0.50 24.73 -17.62
CA CYS A 310 0.19 24.40 -19.02
C CYS A 310 1.40 23.84 -19.78
N VAL A 311 2.61 24.31 -19.47
CA VAL A 311 3.85 23.79 -20.06
C VAL A 311 4.20 22.43 -19.47
N LEU A 312 3.93 22.22 -18.17
CA LEU A 312 4.12 20.92 -17.53
C LEU A 312 3.19 19.86 -18.14
N ALA A 313 1.93 20.21 -18.40
CA ALA A 313 0.97 19.34 -19.08
C ALA A 313 1.42 19.01 -20.52
N ALA A 314 1.91 20.00 -21.26
CA ALA A 314 2.44 19.79 -22.61
C ALA A 314 3.70 18.90 -22.63
N LEU A 315 4.56 19.00 -21.62
CA LEU A 315 5.70 18.10 -21.43
C LEU A 315 5.25 16.68 -21.12
N ALA A 316 4.29 16.51 -20.21
CA ALA A 316 3.71 15.21 -19.90
C ALA A 316 3.10 14.55 -21.15
N GLU A 317 2.36 15.30 -21.97
CA GLU A 317 1.82 14.80 -23.24
C GLU A 317 2.94 14.35 -24.20
N ARG A 318 4.03 15.12 -24.33
CA ARG A 318 5.19 14.74 -25.15
C ARG A 318 5.85 13.45 -24.67
N PHE A 319 6.04 13.30 -23.36
CA PHE A 319 6.60 12.06 -22.80
C PHE A 319 5.67 10.87 -23.01
N GLN A 320 4.37 11.07 -22.86
CA GLN A 320 3.38 10.03 -23.13
C GLN A 320 3.40 9.60 -24.60
N ASN A 321 3.52 10.54 -25.54
CA ASN A 321 3.59 10.25 -26.97
C ASN A 321 4.91 9.54 -27.35
N ALA A 322 6.04 9.97 -26.80
CA ALA A 322 7.32 9.30 -27.04
C ALA A 322 7.33 7.86 -26.49
N ALA A 323 6.74 7.64 -25.32
CA ALA A 323 6.55 6.32 -24.74
C ALA A 323 5.55 5.47 -25.55
N HIS A 324 4.51 6.10 -26.10
CA HIS A 324 3.52 5.45 -26.97
C HIS A 324 4.19 4.82 -28.20
N ASP A 325 5.12 5.52 -28.85
CA ASP A 325 5.89 5.00 -30.00
C ASP A 325 6.74 3.77 -29.66
N LYS A 326 6.98 3.52 -28.36
CA LYS A 326 7.69 2.36 -27.83
C LYS A 326 6.76 1.27 -27.29
N GLY A 327 5.44 1.41 -27.46
CA GLY A 327 4.45 0.49 -26.94
C GLY A 327 4.26 0.59 -25.42
N LEU A 328 4.55 1.75 -24.82
CA LEU A 328 4.47 1.98 -23.38
C LEU A 328 3.32 2.94 -23.03
N ALA A 329 2.81 2.81 -21.81
CA ALA A 329 1.92 3.78 -21.19
C ALA A 329 2.52 4.22 -19.85
N LEU A 330 2.98 5.47 -19.76
CA LEU A 330 3.65 5.95 -18.55
C LEU A 330 2.63 6.17 -17.43
N THR A 331 2.82 5.47 -16.31
CA THR A 331 1.98 5.61 -15.10
C THR A 331 2.60 6.64 -14.15
N GLY A 332 1.75 7.41 -13.45
CA GLY A 332 2.20 8.40 -12.45
C GLY A 332 2.94 9.62 -13.01
N LEU A 333 2.90 9.85 -14.34
CA LEU A 333 3.70 10.87 -15.01
C LEU A 333 3.43 12.29 -14.49
N ASN A 334 2.15 12.68 -14.35
CA ASN A 334 1.80 14.01 -13.87
C ASN A 334 2.29 14.25 -12.44
N ALA A 335 2.08 13.28 -11.55
CA ALA A 335 2.56 13.35 -10.17
C ALA A 335 4.09 13.45 -10.11
N TYR A 336 4.80 12.68 -10.94
CA TYR A 336 6.25 12.77 -11.06
C TYR A 336 6.72 14.16 -11.51
N MET A 337 6.11 14.72 -12.57
CA MET A 337 6.46 16.05 -13.09
C MET A 337 6.20 17.16 -12.06
N HIS A 338 5.09 17.10 -11.33
CA HIS A 338 4.78 18.06 -10.28
C HIS A 338 5.75 17.97 -9.11
N ARG A 339 6.13 16.75 -8.69
CA ARG A 339 7.13 16.52 -7.65
C ARG A 339 8.48 17.10 -8.06
N LEU A 340 8.96 16.80 -9.27
CA LEU A 340 10.27 17.28 -9.72
C LEU A 340 10.30 18.81 -9.79
N ARG A 341 9.21 19.44 -10.24
CA ARG A 341 9.10 20.91 -10.17
C ARG A 341 9.12 21.44 -8.74
N ALA A 342 8.43 20.78 -7.81
CA ALA A 342 8.42 21.20 -6.41
C ALA A 342 9.82 21.09 -5.79
N GLU A 343 10.58 20.05 -6.13
CA GLU A 343 11.98 19.89 -5.72
C GLU A 343 12.87 21.00 -6.29
N GLU A 344 12.74 21.32 -7.58
CA GLU A 344 13.50 22.42 -8.19
C GLU A 344 13.13 23.79 -7.57
N ARG A 345 11.85 24.05 -7.27
CA ARG A 345 11.42 25.28 -6.59
C ARG A 345 11.95 25.38 -5.16
N LEU A 346 11.95 24.27 -4.44
CA LEU A 346 12.54 24.23 -3.10
C LEU A 346 14.04 24.54 -3.13
N ALA A 347 14.77 24.07 -4.16
CA ALA A 347 16.18 24.41 -4.34
C ALA A 347 16.38 25.92 -4.59
N VAL A 348 15.48 26.57 -5.34
CA VAL A 348 15.50 28.04 -5.53
C VAL A 348 15.26 28.78 -4.20
N ASP A 349 14.30 28.32 -3.39
CA ASP A 349 14.06 28.91 -2.06
C ASP A 349 15.29 28.79 -1.16
N GLN A 350 15.94 27.62 -1.17
CA GLN A 350 17.18 27.40 -0.42
C GLN A 350 18.32 28.29 -0.91
N GLN A 351 18.45 28.47 -2.23
CA GLN A 351 19.44 29.37 -2.79
C GLN A 351 19.24 30.81 -2.29
N LEU A 352 17.99 31.30 -2.28
CA LEU A 352 17.68 32.64 -1.78
C LEU A 352 18.06 32.82 -0.30
N ILE A 353 17.84 31.80 0.53
CA ILE A 353 18.25 31.81 1.94
C ILE A 353 19.77 31.93 2.06
N CYS A 354 20.53 31.15 1.28
CA CYS A 354 21.98 31.20 1.28
C CYS A 354 22.50 32.57 0.81
N GLU A 355 21.91 33.15 -0.24
CA GLU A 355 22.24 34.48 -0.73
C GLU A 355 21.95 35.56 0.32
N ALA A 356 20.83 35.48 1.04
CA ALA A 356 20.50 36.40 2.12
C ALA A 356 21.51 36.34 3.29
N GLN A 357 21.92 35.14 3.69
CA GLN A 357 22.95 34.95 4.72
C GLN A 357 24.30 35.54 4.29
N GLU A 358 24.67 35.40 3.02
CA GLU A 358 25.90 35.97 2.48
C GLU A 358 25.85 37.50 2.44
N VAL A 359 24.71 38.08 2.06
CA VAL A 359 24.49 39.53 2.11
C VAL A 359 24.66 40.04 3.54
N GLU A 360 24.02 39.40 4.53
CA GLU A 360 24.15 39.78 5.95
C GLU A 360 25.61 39.70 6.43
N ARG A 361 26.34 38.64 6.05
CA ARG A 361 27.76 38.49 6.37
C ARG A 361 28.60 39.64 5.80
N LEU A 362 28.36 40.01 4.54
CA LEU A 362 29.06 41.11 3.87
C LEU A 362 28.72 42.46 4.51
N GLU A 363 27.47 42.69 4.89
CA GLU A 363 27.04 43.91 5.59
C GLU A 363 27.72 44.05 6.95
N ASN A 364 27.85 42.95 7.71
CA ASN A 364 28.56 42.94 8.99
C ASN A 364 30.06 43.26 8.82
N ILE A 365 30.72 42.66 7.82
CA ILE A 365 32.12 42.97 7.51
C ILE A 365 32.28 44.44 7.11
N LEU A 366 31.35 44.98 6.32
CA LEU A 366 31.37 46.38 5.92
C LEU A 366 31.18 47.31 7.12
N LYS A 367 30.29 46.96 8.06
CA LYS A 367 30.07 47.70 9.31
C LYS A 367 31.34 47.76 10.16
N ASP A 368 32.01 46.63 10.35
CA ASP A 368 33.25 46.54 11.12
C ASP A 368 34.39 47.33 10.44
N SER A 369 34.50 47.23 9.12
CA SER A 369 35.45 47.99 8.31
C SER A 369 35.21 49.51 8.43
N ARG A 370 33.95 49.95 8.40
CA ARG A 370 33.56 51.35 8.63
C ARG A 370 33.93 51.81 10.04
N ALA A 371 33.70 50.97 11.06
CA ALA A 371 34.07 51.29 12.44
C ALA A 371 35.59 51.38 12.64
N ALA A 372 36.37 50.47 12.03
CA ALA A 372 37.83 50.52 12.04
C ALA A 372 38.35 51.79 11.35
N ARG A 373 37.81 52.13 10.17
CA ARG A 373 38.13 53.39 9.48
C ARG A 373 37.84 54.60 10.34
N ASN A 374 36.67 54.67 10.98
CA ASN A 374 36.31 55.80 11.84
C ASN A 374 37.27 55.93 13.04
N ARG A 375 37.68 54.82 13.68
CA ARG A 375 38.71 54.84 14.74
C ARG A 375 40.04 55.42 14.25
N THR A 376 40.47 55.06 13.03
CA THR A 376 41.68 55.61 12.41
C THR A 376 41.54 57.11 12.14
N VAL A 377 40.39 57.55 11.61
CA VAL A 377 40.08 58.98 11.41
C VAL A 377 40.13 59.74 12.74
N THR A 378 39.49 59.23 13.79
CA THR A 378 39.54 59.82 15.14
C THR A 378 40.97 59.93 15.65
N ARG A 379 41.81 58.91 15.45
CA ARG A 379 43.22 58.94 15.85
C ARG A 379 44.02 60.01 15.10
N ILE A 380 43.79 60.16 13.79
CA ILE A 380 44.43 61.22 12.98
C ILE A 380 43.98 62.60 13.47
N LEU A 381 42.68 62.79 13.71
CA LEU A 381 42.13 64.05 14.24
C LEU A 381 42.75 64.45 15.59
N ALA A 382 43.13 63.48 16.43
CA ALA A 382 43.77 63.75 17.71
C ALA A 382 45.24 64.24 17.62
N TRP A 383 45.92 64.07 16.48
CA TRP A 383 47.34 64.45 16.34
C TRP A 383 47.57 65.97 16.35
N SER A 384 46.54 66.78 16.08
CA SER A 384 46.64 68.24 16.01
C SER A 384 47.77 68.72 15.07
N ASP A 385 48.05 67.98 13.99
CA ASP A 385 49.17 68.22 13.07
C ASP A 385 48.81 69.18 11.91
N GLY A 386 47.61 69.77 11.93
CA GLY A 386 47.18 70.82 10.99
C GLY A 386 46.53 70.34 9.70
N ARG A 387 46.29 69.04 9.51
CA ARG A 387 45.61 68.52 8.29
C ARG A 387 44.16 69.00 8.16
N SER A 388 43.77 69.34 6.93
CA SER A 388 42.40 69.79 6.64
C SER A 388 41.39 68.62 6.68
N ASP A 389 40.09 68.95 6.87
CA ASP A 389 39.03 67.92 6.81
C ASP A 389 38.99 67.23 5.45
N GLU A 390 39.18 68.00 4.37
CA GLU A 390 39.21 67.50 2.99
C GLU A 390 40.34 66.48 2.77
N GLU A 391 41.53 66.72 3.33
CA GLU A 391 42.66 65.81 3.20
C GLU A 391 42.39 64.47 3.90
N ILE A 392 41.84 64.52 5.12
CA ILE A 392 41.49 63.33 5.90
C ILE A 392 40.34 62.57 5.25
N ALA A 393 39.34 63.29 4.73
CA ALA A 393 38.18 62.72 4.03
C ALA A 393 38.59 62.00 2.74
N ARG A 394 39.51 62.58 1.97
CA ARG A 394 40.08 61.97 0.76
C ARG A 394 40.82 60.67 1.08
N LEU A 395 41.66 60.67 2.12
CA LEU A 395 42.38 59.45 2.56
C LEU A 395 41.45 58.35 3.05
N ALA A 396 40.38 58.73 3.77
CA ALA A 396 39.39 57.79 4.28
C ALA A 396 38.31 57.42 3.24
N SER A 397 38.35 57.99 2.04
CA SER A 397 37.30 57.84 1.02
C SER A 397 35.90 58.06 1.62
N MET A 398 35.72 59.18 2.30
CA MET A 398 34.44 59.61 2.88
C MET A 398 34.17 61.08 2.56
N PRO A 399 32.91 61.55 2.67
CA PRO A 399 32.61 62.96 2.47
C PRO A 399 33.21 63.85 3.56
N ASP A 400 33.69 65.04 3.19
CA ASP A 400 34.30 66.02 4.12
C ASP A 400 33.42 66.35 5.31
N ALA A 401 32.10 66.50 5.06
CA ALA A 401 31.11 66.78 6.10
C ALA A 401 31.08 65.74 7.23
N HIS A 402 31.42 64.47 6.95
CA HIS A 402 31.52 63.45 7.99
C HIS A 402 32.73 63.68 8.90
N VAL A 403 33.87 64.10 8.36
CA VAL A 403 35.08 64.41 9.14
C VAL A 403 34.85 65.66 9.98
N THR A 404 34.24 66.70 9.40
CA THR A 404 33.87 67.93 10.12
C THR A 404 32.95 67.64 11.29
N ASN A 405 31.95 66.75 11.12
CA ASN A 405 31.07 66.33 12.22
C ASN A 405 31.82 65.56 13.32
N TRP A 406 32.71 64.62 12.94
CA TRP A 406 33.57 63.94 13.92
C TRP A 406 34.47 64.91 14.70
N ARG A 407 35.05 65.90 14.03
CA ARG A 407 35.89 66.93 14.65
C ARG A 407 35.09 67.79 15.63
N ALA A 408 33.88 68.21 15.26
CA ALA A 408 32.98 68.94 16.14
C ALA A 408 32.64 68.11 17.40
N ARG A 409 32.28 66.83 17.25
CA ARG A 409 31.96 65.94 18.39
C ARG A 409 33.13 65.74 19.35
N LEU A 410 34.35 65.57 18.82
CA LEU A 410 35.54 65.40 19.66
C LEU A 410 35.92 66.69 20.40
N THR A 411 35.65 67.85 19.80
CA THR A 411 35.88 69.17 20.40
C THR A 411 34.85 69.47 21.49
N ASP A 412 33.57 69.15 21.25
CA ASP A 412 32.50 69.27 22.24
C ASP A 412 32.72 68.33 23.44
N GLU A 413 33.14 67.07 23.23
CA GLU A 413 33.46 66.13 24.32
C GLU A 413 34.64 66.60 25.19
N GLN A 414 35.67 67.22 24.59
CA GLN A 414 36.80 67.83 25.31
C GLN A 414 36.39 69.06 26.16
N ILE A 415 35.42 69.85 25.69
CA ILE A 415 34.90 71.00 26.43
C ILE A 415 34.09 70.55 27.67
N THR A 416 33.39 69.42 27.61
CA THR A 416 32.63 68.88 28.75
C THR A 416 33.45 68.11 29.80
N THR A 417 34.67 67.64 29.49
CA THR A 417 35.49 66.82 30.42
C THR A 417 36.58 67.60 31.17
N THR A 418 36.66 68.91 31.01
CA THR A 418 37.59 69.75 31.78
C THR A 418 36.94 70.16 33.12
N PRO A 419 37.40 69.69 34.29
CA PRO A 419 36.92 70.23 35.57
C PRO A 419 37.47 71.65 35.73
N ALA A 420 36.61 72.60 36.09
CA ALA A 420 37.05 73.92 36.54
C ALA A 420 37.88 73.78 37.84
N PRO A 421 38.89 74.64 38.06
CA PRO A 421 39.80 74.55 39.21
C PRO A 421 39.10 74.70 40.57
#